data_AF-A0A081RJ38-F1
#
_entry.id   AF-A0A081RJ38-F1
#
_cell.length_a   1.000
_cell.length_b   1.000
_cell.length_c   1.000
_cell.angle_alpha   90.00
_cell.angle_beta   90.00
_cell.angle_gamma   90.00
#
_symmetry.space_group_name_H-M   'P 1'
#
loop_
_entity.id
_entity.type
_entity.pdbx_description
1 polymer ?
#
loop_
_entity_poly.entity_id
_entity_poly.type
_entity_poly.pdbx_seq_one_letter_code
_entity_poly.pdbx_strand_id
1 'polypeptide(L)'
;MTDSQNAEMRTHDRRNALAAIAAIATGVGLASEASGQIVKRTDLGGIDPFDPTNFVPIEPIQVPKVKIFDGTTEAEVYWASLAEKKRRALLSNQDAKVTVEKVNDGGGLTFLTGALTGEKGRYRVTVDYMRFMQDSIMMDGKPAGRAKVGVGLRVIANINTKKAGLNLNGLFPIGFNASTDTLSGDLEIKTIGLNSDQISKLITTPSELNQTSITKALEAMGAVRVLVDAETTESVPHILAVSRNVRNTPDLLKSLG
;
A
#
# COMPACT_ATOMS: atom_id res chain seq x y z
N MET A 1 -27.17 16.00 -58.29
CA MET A 1 -28.13 16.28 -57.21
C MET A 1 -28.38 15.00 -56.45
N THR A 2 -27.93 14.77 -55.23
CA THR A 2 -26.80 15.28 -54.41
C THR A 2 -26.90 14.50 -53.10
N ASP A 3 -25.79 14.39 -52.38
CA ASP A 3 -25.53 13.71 -51.10
C ASP A 3 -26.52 13.91 -49.93
N SER A 4 -27.73 14.46 -50.13
CA SER A 4 -28.70 14.69 -49.06
C SER A 4 -29.61 13.50 -48.75
N GLN A 5 -29.75 12.50 -49.64
CA GLN A 5 -30.65 11.36 -49.40
C GLN A 5 -30.01 10.20 -48.62
N ASN A 6 -28.67 10.10 -48.57
CA ASN A 6 -27.95 9.11 -47.74
C ASN A 6 -27.55 9.66 -46.35
N ALA A 7 -27.77 10.94 -46.08
CA ALA A 7 -27.51 11.57 -44.78
C ALA A 7 -28.70 11.47 -43.81
N GLU A 8 -29.94 11.40 -44.31
CA GLU A 8 -31.15 11.30 -43.46
C GLU A 8 -31.42 9.89 -42.94
N MET A 9 -30.87 8.85 -43.59
CA MET A 9 -31.02 7.46 -43.11
C MET A 9 -30.07 7.11 -41.94
N ARG A 10 -29.07 7.95 -41.66
CA ARG A 10 -28.12 7.77 -40.54
C ARG A 10 -28.42 8.61 -39.30
N THR A 11 -29.40 9.51 -39.36
CA THR A 11 -29.82 10.34 -38.21
C THR A 11 -31.12 9.87 -37.57
N HIS A 12 -31.93 9.05 -38.26
CA HIS A 12 -33.16 8.49 -37.69
C HIS A 12 -32.90 7.34 -36.69
N ASP A 13 -31.82 6.57 -36.89
CA ASP A 13 -31.48 5.42 -36.04
C ASP A 13 -30.77 5.80 -34.72
N ARG A 14 -30.25 7.04 -34.63
CA ARG A 14 -29.62 7.55 -33.39
C ARG A 14 -30.59 8.23 -32.42
N ARG A 15 -31.82 8.55 -32.85
CA ARG A 15 -32.86 9.11 -31.95
C ARG A 15 -33.72 8.03 -31.28
N ASN A 16 -33.83 6.83 -31.87
CA ASN A 16 -34.57 5.72 -31.26
C ASN A 16 -33.76 4.92 -30.22
N ALA A 17 -32.42 5.08 -30.18
CA ALA A 17 -31.60 4.53 -29.09
C ALA A 17 -31.62 5.40 -27.81
N LEU A 18 -32.07 6.66 -27.90
CA LEU A 18 -32.12 7.61 -26.78
C LEU A 18 -33.54 7.77 -26.17
N ALA A 19 -34.56 7.16 -26.76
CA ALA A 19 -35.95 7.19 -26.26
C ALA A 19 -36.38 5.89 -25.54
N ALA A 20 -35.49 4.90 -25.40
CA ALA A 20 -35.74 3.70 -24.58
C ALA A 20 -35.52 3.92 -23.07
N ILE A 21 -35.27 5.17 -22.64
CA ILE A 21 -35.00 5.53 -21.23
C ILE A 21 -36.21 6.20 -20.54
N ALA A 22 -37.34 6.42 -21.22
CA ALA A 22 -38.49 7.11 -20.62
C ALA A 22 -39.80 6.30 -20.71
N ALA A 23 -40.16 5.73 -19.56
CA ALA A 23 -41.53 5.51 -19.07
C ALA A 23 -42.46 4.52 -19.80
N ILE A 24 -42.56 3.30 -19.25
CA ILE A 24 -43.88 2.69 -18.94
C ILE A 24 -43.81 2.12 -17.53
N ALA A 25 -44.28 2.90 -16.57
CA ALA A 25 -44.82 2.43 -15.31
C ALA A 25 -46.33 2.26 -15.49
N THR A 26 -46.88 1.06 -15.28
CA THR A 26 -48.25 0.83 -14.78
C THR A 26 -48.31 -0.60 -14.22
N GLY A 27 -48.93 -0.74 -13.03
CA GLY A 27 -48.87 -1.89 -12.11
C GLY A 27 -49.25 -3.25 -12.69
N VAL A 28 -48.90 -4.38 -12.06
CA VAL A 28 -49.39 -4.84 -10.74
C VAL A 28 -48.27 -5.58 -9.98
N GLY A 29 -48.23 -5.36 -8.66
CA GLY A 29 -47.04 -5.54 -7.82
C GLY A 29 -46.64 -6.96 -7.43
N LEU A 30 -45.34 -7.08 -7.14
CA LEU A 30 -44.82 -7.76 -5.97
C LEU A 30 -43.66 -6.90 -5.44
N ALA A 31 -43.87 -6.30 -4.27
CA ALA A 31 -42.84 -5.60 -3.54
C ALA A 31 -41.77 -6.60 -3.09
N SER A 32 -40.50 -6.35 -3.42
CA SER A 32 -39.40 -6.67 -2.52
C SER A 32 -38.32 -5.61 -2.71
N GLU A 33 -38.17 -4.79 -1.68
CA GLU A 33 -37.14 -3.77 -1.54
C GLU A 33 -35.75 -4.42 -1.64
N ALA A 34 -35.03 -4.13 -2.73
CA ALA A 34 -33.59 -4.35 -2.81
C ALA A 34 -32.86 -3.04 -3.13
N SER A 35 -33.33 -1.94 -2.51
CA SER A 35 -32.51 -0.78 -2.21
C SER A 35 -32.07 -0.91 -0.76
N GLY A 36 -31.24 -1.92 -0.50
CA GLY A 36 -30.78 -2.30 0.83
C GLY A 36 -29.29 -2.06 0.99
N GLN A 37 -28.95 -0.90 1.53
CA GLN A 37 -27.73 -0.61 2.29
C GLN A 37 -26.38 -0.78 1.56
N ILE A 38 -25.90 0.34 1.02
CA ILE A 38 -24.48 0.70 1.24
C ILE A 38 -24.34 0.75 2.76
N VAL A 39 -23.88 -0.33 3.37
CA VAL A 39 -23.55 -0.35 4.79
C VAL A 39 -22.38 0.62 4.95
N LYS A 40 -22.66 1.85 5.35
CA LYS A 40 -21.67 2.66 6.08
C LYS A 40 -21.36 1.87 7.34
N ARG A 41 -20.38 0.99 7.25
CA ARG A 41 -19.82 0.25 8.38
C ARG A 41 -19.04 1.26 9.21
N THR A 42 -19.78 1.96 10.07
CA THR A 42 -19.26 2.86 11.10
C THR A 42 -18.62 2.08 12.27
N ASP A 43 -18.52 0.76 12.19
CA ASP A 43 -18.01 -0.14 13.22
C ASP A 43 -16.47 -0.22 13.28
N LEU A 44 -15.76 0.55 12.45
CA LEU A 44 -14.29 0.61 12.40
C LEU A 44 -13.71 2.01 12.70
N GLY A 45 -14.47 2.86 13.41
CA GLY A 45 -13.99 4.18 13.85
C GLY A 45 -14.01 5.26 12.77
N GLY A 46 -14.93 5.18 11.80
CA GLY A 46 -15.12 6.20 10.77
C GLY A 46 -14.08 6.21 9.65
N ILE A 47 -13.26 5.16 9.57
CA ILE A 47 -12.22 4.99 8.55
C ILE A 47 -12.76 4.07 7.45
N ASP A 48 -12.75 4.54 6.20
CA ASP A 48 -13.11 3.70 5.06
C ASP A 48 -12.05 2.57 4.89
N PRO A 49 -12.44 1.29 5.05
CA PRO A 49 -11.52 0.15 4.93
C PRO A 49 -10.94 -0.01 3.51
N PHE A 50 -11.57 0.64 2.53
CA PHE A 50 -11.18 0.64 1.13
C PHE A 50 -10.46 1.91 0.70
N ASP A 51 -10.19 2.86 1.61
CA ASP A 51 -9.42 4.07 1.33
C ASP A 51 -8.00 3.68 0.86
N PRO A 52 -7.64 3.99 -0.40
CA PRO A 52 -6.34 3.62 -0.97
C PRO A 52 -5.16 4.36 -0.30
N THR A 53 -5.41 5.40 0.49
CA THR A 53 -4.37 6.17 1.17
C THR A 53 -3.99 5.59 2.55
N ASN A 54 -4.84 4.69 3.08
CA ASN A 54 -4.81 4.28 4.48
C ASN A 54 -4.09 2.94 4.74
N PHE A 55 -3.04 2.67 3.95
CA PHE A 55 -2.14 1.55 4.22
C PHE A 55 -1.15 1.88 5.33
N VAL A 56 -0.92 0.92 6.21
CA VAL A 56 0.04 1.01 7.30
C VAL A 56 1.06 -0.13 7.22
N PRO A 57 2.34 0.14 7.49
CA PRO A 57 3.38 -0.88 7.45
C PRO A 57 3.16 -1.94 8.53
N ILE A 58 3.42 -3.19 8.17
CA ILE A 58 3.49 -4.33 9.08
C ILE A 58 4.85 -5.01 8.95
N GLU A 59 5.23 -5.84 9.92
CA GLU A 59 6.37 -6.73 9.69
C GLU A 59 6.07 -7.63 8.48
N PRO A 60 7.03 -7.80 7.55
CA PRO A 60 6.78 -8.53 6.31
C PRO A 60 6.33 -9.97 6.55
N ILE A 61 5.28 -10.38 5.86
CA ILE A 61 4.77 -11.76 5.89
C ILE A 61 4.89 -12.32 4.48
N GLN A 62 5.63 -13.42 4.31
CA GLN A 62 5.80 -14.03 2.99
C GLN A 62 4.45 -14.52 2.45
N VAL A 63 4.18 -14.27 1.17
CA VAL A 63 3.00 -14.78 0.48
C VAL A 63 3.46 -15.84 -0.52
N PRO A 64 3.13 -17.13 -0.36
CA PRO A 64 3.64 -18.18 -1.22
C PRO A 64 2.95 -18.23 -2.59
N LYS A 65 1.72 -17.72 -2.69
CA LYS A 65 0.87 -17.84 -3.88
C LYS A 65 0.30 -16.51 -4.36
N VAL A 66 -0.18 -16.50 -5.59
CA VAL A 66 -0.86 -15.36 -6.23
C VAL A 66 -1.97 -15.85 -7.13
N LYS A 67 -3.05 -15.09 -7.18
CA LYS A 67 -4.13 -15.30 -8.15
C LYS A 67 -3.76 -14.64 -9.47
N ILE A 68 -3.80 -15.42 -10.54
CA ILE A 68 -3.58 -14.96 -11.91
C ILE A 68 -4.86 -15.11 -12.71
N PHE A 69 -5.17 -14.11 -13.52
CA PHE A 69 -6.28 -14.16 -14.47
C PHE A 69 -5.71 -14.28 -15.88
N ASP A 70 -6.12 -15.32 -16.61
CA ASP A 70 -5.66 -15.60 -17.99
C ASP A 70 -6.59 -15.01 -19.07
N GLY A 71 -7.63 -14.29 -18.68
CA GLY A 71 -8.68 -13.77 -19.58
C GLY A 71 -9.98 -14.55 -19.51
N THR A 72 -9.95 -15.79 -19.01
CA THR A 72 -11.11 -16.71 -18.95
C THR A 72 -11.30 -17.33 -17.57
N THR A 73 -10.21 -17.60 -16.86
CA THR A 73 -10.19 -18.28 -15.57
C THR A 73 -9.24 -17.60 -14.60
N GLU A 74 -9.64 -17.59 -13.33
CA GLU A 74 -8.78 -17.21 -12.22
C GLU A 74 -8.15 -18.48 -11.64
N ALA A 75 -6.82 -18.52 -11.55
CA ALA A 75 -6.06 -19.64 -11.00
C ALA A 75 -5.10 -19.16 -9.92
N GLU A 76 -4.97 -19.93 -8.85
CA GLU A 76 -4.01 -19.67 -7.79
C GLU A 76 -2.72 -20.47 -8.04
N VAL A 77 -1.58 -19.79 -8.11
CA VAL A 77 -0.28 -20.39 -8.42
C VAL A 77 0.80 -19.95 -7.43
N TYR A 78 1.85 -20.74 -7.25
CA TYR A 78 3.00 -20.35 -6.44
C TYR A 78 3.80 -19.24 -7.14
N TRP A 79 4.27 -18.25 -6.38
CA TRP A 79 5.19 -17.24 -6.93
C TRP A 79 6.44 -17.87 -7.53
N ALA A 80 6.98 -18.88 -6.86
CA ALA A 80 8.17 -19.61 -7.28
C ALA A 80 8.00 -20.29 -8.65
N SER A 81 6.79 -20.67 -9.06
CA SER A 81 6.55 -21.28 -10.38
C SER A 81 6.48 -20.27 -11.52
N LEU A 82 6.38 -18.97 -11.22
CA LEU A 82 6.36 -17.92 -12.23
C LEU A 82 7.78 -17.52 -12.61
N ALA A 83 8.00 -17.29 -13.91
CA ALA A 83 9.21 -16.64 -14.39
C ALA A 83 9.32 -15.23 -13.79
N GLU A 84 10.53 -14.81 -13.43
CA GLU A 84 10.77 -13.52 -12.75
C GLU A 84 10.18 -12.33 -13.51
N LYS A 85 10.27 -12.31 -14.85
CA LYS A 85 9.63 -11.29 -15.69
C LYS A 85 8.12 -11.18 -15.44
N LYS A 86 7.43 -12.31 -15.26
CA LYS A 86 6.00 -12.35 -14.94
C LYS A 86 5.74 -11.92 -13.50
N ARG A 87 6.59 -12.31 -12.54
CA ARG A 87 6.50 -11.84 -11.14
C ARG A 87 6.56 -10.32 -11.08
N ARG A 88 7.58 -9.71 -11.68
CA ARG A 88 7.72 -8.24 -11.74
C ARG A 88 6.55 -7.56 -12.43
N ALA A 89 6.04 -8.13 -13.51
CA ALA A 89 4.88 -7.58 -14.21
C ALA A 89 3.59 -7.58 -13.36
N LEU A 90 3.45 -8.52 -12.43
CA LEU A 90 2.32 -8.53 -11.48
C LEU A 90 2.49 -7.45 -10.40
N LEU A 91 3.71 -7.11 -10.01
CA LEU A 91 4.02 -6.04 -9.05
C LEU A 91 3.99 -4.65 -9.72
N SER A 92 2.86 -4.32 -10.34
CA SER A 92 2.72 -3.19 -11.26
C SER A 92 2.71 -1.82 -10.60
N ASN A 93 2.43 -1.74 -9.29
CA ASN A 93 2.41 -0.47 -8.57
C ASN A 93 3.75 -0.21 -7.91
N GLN A 94 4.09 1.07 -7.80
CA GLN A 94 5.30 1.51 -7.12
C GLN A 94 5.01 2.79 -6.34
N ASP A 95 5.45 2.85 -5.09
CA ASP A 95 5.40 4.09 -4.32
C ASP A 95 6.56 4.26 -3.34
N ALA A 96 6.77 5.52 -2.94
CA ALA A 96 7.59 5.87 -1.81
C ALA A 96 6.68 6.52 -0.75
N LYS A 97 6.68 6.00 0.48
CA LYS A 97 5.76 6.44 1.53
C LYS A 97 6.49 6.66 2.84
N VAL A 98 6.18 7.77 3.51
CA VAL A 98 6.57 8.01 4.90
C VAL A 98 5.37 7.72 5.80
N THR A 99 5.57 6.92 6.84
CA THR A 99 4.60 6.69 7.90
C THR A 99 5.22 7.10 9.23
N VAL A 100 4.48 7.90 10.01
CA VAL A 100 4.90 8.35 11.34
C VAL A 100 3.96 7.77 12.40
N GLU A 101 4.55 7.08 13.37
CA GLU A 101 3.86 6.47 14.50
C GLU A 101 4.45 7.04 15.80
N LYS A 102 3.59 7.43 16.76
CA LYS A 102 4.01 7.70 18.13
C LYS A 102 4.01 6.40 18.92
N VAL A 103 5.06 6.15 19.70
CA VAL A 103 5.15 5.01 20.61
C VAL A 103 4.60 5.44 21.98
N ASN A 104 3.53 4.80 22.41
CA ASN A 104 2.89 5.03 23.70
C ASN A 104 3.68 4.38 24.84
N ASP A 105 3.35 4.71 26.09
CA ASP A 105 4.08 4.22 27.27
C ASP A 105 3.99 2.69 27.45
N GLY A 106 2.92 2.06 26.93
CA GLY A 106 2.77 0.60 26.85
C GLY A 106 3.41 -0.08 25.63
N GLY A 107 4.20 0.64 24.82
CA GLY A 107 4.82 0.12 23.59
C GLY A 107 3.89 0.04 22.37
N GLY A 108 2.60 0.33 22.53
CA GLY A 108 1.65 0.45 21.43
C GLY A 108 1.97 1.62 20.49
N LEU A 109 1.54 1.52 19.23
CA LEU A 109 1.81 2.52 18.19
C LEU A 109 0.53 3.28 17.81
N THR A 110 0.60 4.61 17.81
CA THR A 110 -0.47 5.51 17.36
C THR A 110 -0.07 6.20 16.07
N PHE A 111 -0.84 6.02 15.00
CA PHE A 111 -0.59 6.69 13.72
C PHE A 111 -0.91 8.17 13.78
N LEU A 112 0.00 8.99 13.26
CA LEU A 112 -0.22 10.42 13.15
C LEU A 112 -0.76 10.77 11.77
N THR A 113 -1.73 11.69 11.73
CA THR A 113 -2.28 12.27 10.50
C THR A 113 -1.38 13.38 9.93
N GLY A 114 -0.40 13.85 10.70
CA GLY A 114 0.61 14.81 10.30
C GLY A 114 2.01 14.38 10.76
N ALA A 115 3.03 14.86 10.06
CA ALA A 115 4.43 14.54 10.34
C ALA A 115 5.10 15.48 11.35
N LEU A 116 4.37 16.46 11.90
CA LEU A 116 4.83 17.34 12.97
C LEU A 116 4.56 16.70 14.32
N THR A 117 5.56 16.66 15.20
CA THR A 117 5.38 16.13 16.56
C THR A 117 4.54 17.09 17.39
N GLY A 118 3.37 16.67 17.85
CA GLY A 118 2.55 17.46 18.77
C GLY A 118 3.15 17.63 20.17
N GLU A 119 4.01 16.70 20.58
CA GLU A 119 4.64 16.67 21.90
C GLU A 119 6.00 15.96 21.85
N LYS A 120 6.77 16.02 22.94
CA LYS A 120 7.99 15.19 23.05
C LYS A 120 7.61 13.72 23.26
N GLY A 121 8.43 12.80 22.78
CA GLY A 121 8.29 11.39 23.08
C GLY A 121 9.07 10.49 22.13
N ARG A 122 8.61 9.24 22.08
CA ARG A 122 9.16 8.21 21.21
C ARG A 122 8.33 8.11 19.94
N TYR A 123 8.99 8.06 18.80
CA TYR A 123 8.37 7.97 17.49
C TYR A 123 9.05 6.88 16.67
N ARG A 124 8.28 6.23 15.80
CA ARG A 124 8.79 5.37 14.73
C ARG A 124 8.43 6.01 13.41
N VAL A 125 9.46 6.26 12.59
CA VAL A 125 9.26 6.72 11.22
C VAL A 125 9.67 5.61 10.28
N THR A 126 8.73 5.19 9.44
CA THR A 126 8.97 4.19 8.40
C THR A 126 8.97 4.87 7.05
N VAL A 127 10.08 4.78 6.33
CA VAL A 127 10.23 5.27 4.97
C VAL A 127 10.35 4.06 4.05
N ASP A 128 9.32 3.87 3.24
CA ASP A 128 9.18 2.73 2.35
C ASP A 128 9.45 3.15 0.91
N TYR A 129 10.17 2.31 0.17
CA TYR A 129 10.16 2.26 -1.28
C TYR A 129 9.73 0.87 -1.71
N MET A 130 8.57 0.74 -2.36
CA MET A 130 7.92 -0.55 -2.60
C MET A 130 7.49 -0.71 -4.04
N ARG A 131 7.65 -1.93 -4.57
CA ARG A 131 6.94 -2.44 -5.73
C ARG A 131 5.94 -3.49 -5.31
N PHE A 132 4.68 -3.32 -5.69
CA PHE A 132 3.60 -4.13 -5.14
C PHE A 132 2.42 -4.25 -6.09
N MET A 133 1.59 -5.25 -5.83
CA MET A 133 0.20 -5.30 -6.24
C MET A 133 -0.70 -5.08 -5.02
N GLN A 134 -1.96 -4.72 -5.26
CA GLN A 134 -2.96 -4.70 -4.20
C GLN A 134 -3.77 -5.99 -4.26
N ASP A 135 -3.95 -6.62 -3.11
CA ASP A 135 -4.82 -7.78 -2.96
C ASP A 135 -5.86 -7.52 -1.87
N SER A 136 -6.99 -8.22 -1.93
CA SER A 136 -8.05 -8.13 -0.93
C SER A 136 -7.74 -9.06 0.23
N ILE A 137 -7.83 -8.53 1.45
CA ILE A 137 -7.81 -9.36 2.67
C ILE A 137 -9.24 -9.82 2.92
N MET A 138 -9.43 -11.14 2.97
CA MET A 138 -10.73 -11.76 3.21
C MET A 138 -10.81 -12.23 4.66
N MET A 139 -11.90 -11.92 5.36
CA MET A 139 -12.23 -12.47 6.68
C MET A 139 -13.65 -13.03 6.62
N ASP A 140 -13.82 -14.27 7.03
CA ASP A 140 -15.11 -15.00 6.97
C ASP A 140 -15.78 -14.93 5.58
N GLY A 141 -14.97 -15.07 4.53
CA GLY A 141 -15.43 -15.03 3.13
C GLY A 141 -15.85 -13.64 2.63
N LYS A 142 -15.63 -12.58 3.42
CA LYS A 142 -15.98 -11.19 3.06
C LYS A 142 -14.73 -10.32 2.94
N PRO A 143 -14.69 -9.36 2.01
CA PRO A 143 -13.62 -8.38 1.96
C PRO A 143 -13.57 -7.57 3.26
N ALA A 144 -12.44 -7.64 3.96
CA ALA A 144 -12.20 -6.97 5.23
C ALA A 144 -11.22 -5.81 5.10
N GLY A 145 -10.32 -5.84 4.12
CA GLY A 145 -9.37 -4.77 3.86
C GLY A 145 -8.55 -5.05 2.62
N ARG A 146 -7.44 -4.32 2.44
CA ARG A 146 -6.50 -4.54 1.35
C ARG A 146 -5.08 -4.75 1.88
N ALA A 147 -4.29 -5.52 1.16
CA ALA A 147 -2.87 -5.72 1.37
C ALA A 147 -2.07 -5.13 0.21
N LYS A 148 -0.91 -4.57 0.50
CA LYS A 148 0.16 -4.39 -0.48
C LYS A 148 1.03 -5.63 -0.46
N VAL A 149 0.99 -6.41 -1.53
CA VAL A 149 1.81 -7.63 -1.69
C VAL A 149 2.92 -7.32 -2.68
N GLY A 150 4.17 -7.47 -2.27
CA GLY A 150 5.30 -7.10 -3.12
C GLY A 150 6.66 -7.17 -2.45
N VAL A 151 7.59 -6.37 -2.95
CA VAL A 151 9.00 -6.33 -2.57
C VAL A 151 9.48 -4.88 -2.42
N GLY A 152 10.60 -4.66 -1.73
CA GLY A 152 11.16 -3.31 -1.63
C GLY A 152 12.20 -3.12 -0.55
N LEU A 153 12.38 -1.86 -0.15
CA LEU A 153 13.27 -1.43 0.92
C LEU A 153 12.49 -0.60 1.93
N ARG A 154 12.71 -0.89 3.21
CA ARG A 154 12.13 -0.17 4.34
C ARG A 154 13.25 0.38 5.21
N VAL A 155 13.19 1.68 5.47
CA VAL A 155 14.05 2.35 6.46
C VAL A 155 13.19 2.67 7.68
N ILE A 156 13.65 2.27 8.86
CA ILE A 156 12.96 2.50 10.14
C ILE A 156 13.87 3.38 10.99
N ALA A 157 13.40 4.58 11.32
CA ALA A 157 14.03 5.43 12.33
C ALA A 157 13.24 5.33 13.63
N ASN A 158 13.86 4.80 14.68
CA ASN A 158 13.32 4.84 16.04
C ASN A 158 13.87 6.10 16.71
N ILE A 159 13.00 7.04 17.06
CA ILE A 159 13.35 8.42 17.41
C ILE A 159 12.90 8.72 18.83
N ASN A 160 13.79 9.35 19.60
CA ASN A 160 13.52 10.00 20.87
C ASN A 160 13.65 11.52 20.67
N THR A 161 12.55 12.25 20.75
CA THR A 161 12.57 13.71 20.57
C THR A 161 12.80 14.42 21.90
N LYS A 162 13.61 15.47 21.92
CA LYS A 162 13.84 16.30 23.12
C LYS A 162 12.85 17.45 23.25
N LYS A 163 12.15 17.79 22.17
CA LYS A 163 11.13 18.85 22.12
C LYS A 163 9.99 18.50 21.16
N ALA A 164 8.90 19.24 21.25
CA ALA A 164 7.77 19.19 20.30
C ALA A 164 8.06 20.02 19.03
N GLY A 165 7.13 19.99 18.07
CA GLY A 165 7.20 20.76 16.83
C GLY A 165 8.27 20.32 15.83
N LEU A 166 8.84 19.12 15.99
CA LEU A 166 9.82 18.57 15.05
C LEU A 166 9.11 18.01 13.82
N ASN A 167 9.69 18.27 12.65
CA ASN A 167 9.26 17.66 11.40
C ASN A 167 9.90 16.28 11.22
N LEU A 168 9.07 15.24 11.16
CA LEU A 168 9.48 13.84 10.97
C LEU A 168 9.09 13.32 9.57
N ASN A 169 8.81 14.21 8.61
CA ASN A 169 8.38 13.84 7.27
C ASN A 169 9.55 13.35 6.39
N GLY A 170 10.06 12.16 6.70
CA GLY A 170 11.13 11.51 5.94
C GLY A 170 12.54 11.82 6.48
N LEU A 171 13.55 11.26 5.81
CA LEU A 171 14.91 11.16 6.33
C LEU A 171 15.66 12.50 6.42
N PHE A 172 15.42 13.44 5.50
CA PHE A 172 16.09 14.74 5.50
C PHE A 172 15.79 15.60 6.75
N PRO A 173 14.52 15.91 7.09
CA PRO A 173 14.23 16.70 8.29
C PRO A 173 14.63 15.96 9.58
N ILE A 174 14.59 14.62 9.59
CA ILE A 174 15.09 13.83 10.71
C ILE A 174 16.61 14.03 10.89
N GLY A 175 17.38 13.94 9.80
CA GLY A 175 18.83 14.15 9.84
C GLY A 175 19.22 15.56 10.31
N PHE A 176 18.49 16.58 9.88
CA PHE A 176 18.68 17.96 10.37
C PHE A 176 18.38 18.12 11.87
N ASN A 177 17.30 17.50 12.34
CA ASN A 177 16.95 17.54 13.76
C ASN A 177 17.95 16.76 14.63
N ALA A 178 18.53 15.68 14.10
CA ALA A 178 19.60 14.92 14.75
C ALA A 178 20.90 15.75 14.86
N SER A 179 21.28 16.48 13.80
CA SER A 179 22.51 17.30 13.82
C SER A 179 22.45 18.50 14.77
N THR A 180 21.24 18.93 15.12
CA THR A 180 20.97 20.01 16.09
C THR A 180 20.68 19.50 17.50
N ASP A 181 20.91 18.21 17.77
CA ASP A 181 20.69 17.55 19.07
C ASP A 181 19.24 17.65 19.59
N THR A 182 18.27 17.88 18.70
CA THR A 182 16.85 18.01 19.06
C THR A 182 16.10 16.69 19.11
N LEU A 183 16.69 15.65 18.52
CA LEU A 183 16.26 14.25 18.63
C LEU A 183 17.48 13.33 18.60
N SER A 184 17.31 12.09 19.04
CA SER A 184 18.29 11.01 18.94
C SER A 184 17.58 9.69 18.61
N GLY A 185 18.34 8.63 18.33
CA GLY A 185 17.74 7.34 18.05
C GLY A 185 18.64 6.42 17.22
N ASP A 186 18.00 5.46 16.57
CA ASP A 186 18.63 4.50 15.69
C ASP A 186 17.91 4.41 14.34
N LEU A 187 18.64 3.91 13.36
CA LEU A 187 18.21 3.71 11.99
C LEU A 187 18.47 2.26 11.59
N GLU A 188 17.44 1.62 11.08
CA GLU A 188 17.47 0.27 10.53
C GLU A 188 17.10 0.29 9.04
N ILE A 189 17.80 -0.49 8.23
CA ILE A 189 17.55 -0.66 6.81
C ILE A 189 17.20 -2.13 6.57
N LYS A 190 16.00 -2.39 6.06
CA LYS A 190 15.48 -3.73 5.74
C LYS A 190 15.20 -3.83 4.25
N THR A 191 15.75 -4.84 3.59
CA THR A 191 15.28 -5.28 2.27
C THR A 191 14.18 -6.31 2.48
N ILE A 192 13.13 -6.26 1.66
CA ILE A 192 11.96 -7.13 1.81
C ILE A 192 11.69 -7.83 0.50
N GLY A 193 11.82 -9.16 0.49
CA GLY A 193 11.48 -9.97 -0.68
C GLY A 193 12.39 -9.76 -1.89
N LEU A 194 13.56 -9.14 -1.72
CA LEU A 194 14.54 -8.93 -2.78
C LEU A 194 15.78 -9.78 -2.52
N ASN A 195 16.18 -10.58 -3.50
CA ASN A 195 17.36 -11.41 -3.41
C ASN A 195 18.33 -11.12 -4.56
N SER A 196 19.49 -10.55 -4.22
CA SER A 196 20.65 -10.43 -5.10
C SER A 196 21.92 -10.07 -4.31
N ASP A 197 23.09 -10.41 -4.84
CA ASP A 197 24.39 -10.10 -4.24
C ASP A 197 24.64 -8.58 -4.08
N GLN A 198 24.00 -7.76 -4.89
CA GLN A 198 24.11 -6.31 -4.80
C GLN A 198 23.23 -5.75 -3.68
N ILE A 199 22.06 -6.34 -3.47
CA ILE A 199 21.11 -5.91 -2.43
C ILE A 199 21.56 -6.35 -1.04
N SER A 200 22.16 -7.53 -0.90
CA SER A 200 22.66 -8.02 0.40
C SER A 200 23.72 -7.09 1.01
N LYS A 201 24.51 -6.40 0.18
CA LYS A 201 25.52 -5.41 0.60
C LYS A 201 24.93 -4.10 1.12
N LEU A 202 23.64 -3.85 0.88
CA LEU A 202 22.95 -2.63 1.33
C LEU A 202 22.40 -2.76 2.75
N ILE A 203 22.30 -3.99 3.28
CA ILE A 203 21.80 -4.23 4.63
C ILE A 203 22.88 -3.83 5.63
N THR A 204 22.55 -2.90 6.51
CA THR A 204 23.42 -2.47 7.60
C THR A 204 22.84 -2.91 8.93
N THR A 205 23.71 -3.19 9.90
CA THR A 205 23.26 -3.28 11.29
C THR A 205 22.57 -1.98 11.71
N PRO A 206 21.60 -2.04 12.66
CA PRO A 206 21.07 -0.83 13.26
C PRO A 206 22.21 0.11 13.67
N SER A 207 22.08 1.37 13.28
CA SER A 207 23.13 2.37 13.48
C SER A 207 22.54 3.60 14.15
N GLU A 208 23.38 4.32 14.89
CA GLU A 208 22.96 5.58 15.49
C GLU A 208 22.44 6.55 14.43
N LEU A 209 21.32 7.19 14.76
CA LEU A 209 20.69 8.18 13.90
C LEU A 209 21.54 9.45 13.81
N ASN A 210 22.27 9.58 12.70
CA ASN A 210 23.10 10.73 12.37
C ASN A 210 23.14 10.96 10.85
N GLN A 211 23.80 12.05 10.42
CA GLN A 211 23.89 12.40 9.00
C GLN A 211 24.46 11.28 8.12
N THR A 212 25.47 10.54 8.62
CA THR A 212 26.08 9.43 7.89
C THR A 212 25.10 8.27 7.69
N SER A 213 24.38 7.87 8.74
CA SER A 213 23.36 6.81 8.65
C SER A 213 22.23 7.19 7.68
N ILE A 214 21.80 8.46 7.69
CA ILE A 214 20.78 8.99 6.79
C ILE A 214 21.25 8.95 5.33
N THR A 215 22.48 9.38 5.05
CA THR A 215 23.05 9.31 3.69
C THR A 215 23.10 7.87 3.19
N LYS A 216 23.57 6.92 4.02
CA LYS A 216 23.60 5.49 3.66
C LYS A 216 22.20 4.93 3.37
N ALA A 217 21.19 5.34 4.14
CA ALA A 217 19.81 4.94 3.89
C ALA A 217 19.27 5.50 2.56
N LEU A 218 19.57 6.75 2.22
CA LEU A 218 19.20 7.35 0.95
C LEU A 218 19.91 6.67 -0.23
N GLU A 219 21.19 6.35 -0.09
CA GLU A 219 21.96 5.58 -1.08
C GLU A 219 21.36 4.19 -1.30
N ALA A 220 21.02 3.47 -0.22
CA ALA A 220 20.37 2.17 -0.30
C ALA A 220 19.00 2.26 -1.00
N MET A 221 18.18 3.27 -0.67
CA MET A 221 16.91 3.52 -1.36
C MET A 221 17.11 3.79 -2.86
N GLY A 222 18.11 4.60 -3.22
CA GLY A 222 18.47 4.88 -4.61
C GLY A 222 18.92 3.61 -5.36
N ALA A 223 19.74 2.78 -4.72
CA ALA A 223 20.19 1.52 -5.28
C ALA A 223 19.03 0.53 -5.47
N VAL A 224 18.17 0.32 -4.46
CA VAL A 224 17.02 -0.58 -4.59
C VAL A 224 16.04 -0.10 -5.65
N ARG A 225 15.84 1.20 -5.82
CA ARG A 225 15.00 1.74 -6.90
C ARG A 225 15.44 1.28 -8.29
N VAL A 226 16.74 1.05 -8.48
CA VAL A 226 17.27 0.51 -9.75
C VAL A 226 17.23 -1.01 -9.75
N LEU A 227 17.67 -1.63 -8.65
CA LEU A 227 17.86 -3.08 -8.57
C LEU A 227 16.55 -3.86 -8.51
N VAL A 228 15.46 -3.29 -8.01
CA VAL A 228 14.13 -3.95 -7.96
C VAL A 228 13.63 -4.34 -9.36
N ASP A 229 14.10 -3.64 -10.40
CA ASP A 229 13.71 -3.88 -11.79
C ASP A 229 14.76 -4.64 -12.60
N ALA A 230 15.93 -4.88 -12.00
CA ALA A 230 17.02 -5.57 -12.66
C ALA A 230 16.67 -7.05 -12.89
N GLU A 231 17.10 -7.58 -14.04
CA GLU A 231 16.90 -9.00 -14.37
C GLU A 231 17.66 -9.94 -13.43
N THR A 232 18.71 -9.44 -12.78
CA THR A 232 19.55 -10.15 -11.81
C THR A 232 18.99 -10.18 -10.39
N THR A 233 17.85 -9.53 -10.15
CA THR A 233 17.19 -9.53 -8.84
C THR A 233 16.00 -10.47 -8.86
N GLU A 234 16.00 -11.42 -7.93
CA GLU A 234 14.85 -12.29 -7.71
C GLU A 234 13.86 -11.64 -6.74
N SER A 235 12.58 -11.71 -7.11
CA SER A 235 11.46 -11.21 -6.30
C SER A 235 10.74 -12.35 -5.58
N VAL A 236 10.65 -12.24 -4.26
CA VAL A 236 9.88 -13.11 -3.37
C VAL A 236 8.85 -12.26 -2.62
N PRO A 237 7.61 -12.14 -3.11
CA PRO A 237 6.65 -11.20 -2.57
C PRO A 237 6.23 -11.47 -1.11
N HIS A 238 6.06 -10.39 -0.36
CA HIS A 238 5.58 -10.36 1.02
C HIS A 238 4.44 -9.35 1.15
N ILE A 239 3.63 -9.47 2.19
CA ILE A 239 2.74 -8.39 2.61
C ILE A 239 3.58 -7.32 3.28
N LEU A 240 3.57 -6.13 2.68
CA LEU A 240 4.38 -4.99 3.09
C LEU A 240 3.59 -4.04 4.00
N ALA A 241 2.31 -3.90 3.72
CA ALA A 241 1.40 -2.99 4.38
C ALA A 241 -0.05 -3.48 4.21
N VAL A 242 -0.92 -3.09 5.12
CA VAL A 242 -2.35 -3.44 5.09
C VAL A 242 -3.21 -2.21 5.37
N SER A 243 -4.48 -2.22 4.98
CA SER A 243 -5.43 -1.19 5.42
C SER A 243 -5.45 -1.09 6.95
N ARG A 244 -5.48 0.13 7.51
CA ARG A 244 -5.37 0.34 8.97
C ARG A 244 -6.39 -0.46 9.79
N ASN A 245 -7.59 -0.65 9.26
CA ASN A 245 -8.69 -1.33 9.94
C ASN A 245 -8.44 -2.84 10.17
N VAL A 246 -7.50 -3.46 9.45
CA VAL A 246 -7.15 -4.89 9.59
C VAL A 246 -5.75 -5.12 10.17
N ARG A 247 -5.01 -4.07 10.56
CA ARG A 247 -3.64 -4.24 11.09
C ARG A 247 -3.61 -5.04 12.39
N ASN A 248 -4.55 -4.78 13.28
CA ASN A 248 -4.55 -5.32 14.65
C ASN A 248 -5.58 -6.44 14.84
N THR A 249 -6.16 -6.97 13.76
CA THR A 249 -7.11 -8.08 13.85
C THR A 249 -6.35 -9.40 13.98
N PRO A 250 -6.67 -10.26 14.97
CA PRO A 250 -6.09 -11.60 15.11
C PRO A 250 -6.16 -12.44 13.83
N ASP A 251 -7.14 -12.14 12.97
CA ASP A 251 -7.43 -12.89 11.75
C ASP A 251 -6.59 -12.46 10.55
N LEU A 252 -5.77 -11.41 10.65
CA LEU A 252 -4.83 -11.06 9.59
C LEU A 252 -3.90 -12.25 9.29
N LEU A 253 -3.37 -12.92 10.32
CA LEU A 253 -2.53 -14.11 10.14
C LEU A 253 -3.29 -15.31 9.58
N LYS A 254 -4.58 -15.44 9.88
CA LYS A 254 -5.43 -16.55 9.40
C LYS A 254 -5.88 -16.37 7.95
N SER A 255 -6.07 -15.13 7.51
CA SER A 255 -6.48 -14.80 6.13
C SER A 255 -5.40 -15.05 5.08
N LEU A 256 -4.18 -15.40 5.50
CA LEU A 256 -2.99 -15.52 4.67
C LEU A 256 -2.49 -16.96 4.53
N GLY A 257 -3.18 -17.92 5.18
CA GLY A 257 -2.88 -19.35 5.15
C GLY A 257 -3.82 -20.11 4.23
#